data_AF-A0A4R5BGG6-F1
#
_entry.id   AF-A0A4R5BGG6-F1
#
_cell.length_a   1.000
_cell.length_b   1.000
_cell.length_c   1.000
_cell.angle_alpha   90.00
_cell.angle_beta   90.00
_cell.angle_gamma   90.00
#
_symmetry.space_group_name_H-M   'P 1'
#
loop_
_entity.id
_entity.type
_entity.pdbx_description
1 polymer ?
#
loop_
_entity_poly.entity_id
_entity_poly.type
_entity_poly.pdbx_seq_one_letter_code
_entity_poly.pdbx_strand_id
1 'polypeptide(L)'
;MLRTCMIADYLRPYAQWRINRPDPCDDGRNARAAIGLIDAAAYVAQLDDSSRVIVRLAIAGCFALGRFNPGVEGETLIRFWHYDDATAGPSDLLEALAACAERGLQPVLPRPREGQAAPA
;
A
#
# COMPACT_ATOMS: atom_id res chain seq x y z
N MET A 1 -15.71 -12.45 4.35
CA MET A 1 -14.24 -12.55 4.50
C MET A 1 -13.78 -11.37 5.34
N LEU A 2 -12.93 -11.58 6.34
CA LEU A 2 -12.41 -10.49 7.18
C LEU A 2 -11.57 -9.53 6.34
N ARG A 3 -11.62 -8.22 6.63
CA ARG A 3 -10.87 -7.21 5.87
C ARG A 3 -9.37 -7.46 5.97
N THR A 4 -8.92 -7.88 7.16
CA THR A 4 -7.55 -8.30 7.43
C THR A 4 -7.09 -9.46 6.54
N CYS A 5 -7.93 -10.48 6.33
CA CYS A 5 -7.65 -11.57 5.39
C CYS A 5 -7.52 -11.06 3.95
N MET A 6 -8.39 -10.14 3.52
CA MET A 6 -8.31 -9.59 2.15
C MET A 6 -6.98 -8.86 1.90
N ILE A 7 -6.47 -8.12 2.89
CA ILE A 7 -5.15 -7.47 2.76
C ILE A 7 -4.05 -8.53 2.70
N ALA A 8 -4.06 -9.51 3.62
CA ALA A 8 -3.04 -10.55 3.65
C ALA A 8 -2.99 -11.34 2.32
N ASP A 9 -4.16 -11.70 1.78
CA ASP A 9 -4.27 -12.38 0.48
C ASP A 9 -3.85 -11.51 -0.70
N TYR A 10 -3.96 -10.18 -0.58
CA TYR A 10 -3.42 -9.26 -1.58
C TYR A 10 -1.89 -9.18 -1.54
N LEU A 11 -1.27 -9.22 -0.35
CA LEU A 11 0.19 -9.08 -0.21
C LEU A 11 0.97 -10.34 -0.60
N ARG A 12 0.44 -11.54 -0.30
CA ARG A 12 1.11 -12.82 -0.54
C ARG A 12 1.57 -13.03 -2.00
N PRO A 13 0.77 -12.73 -3.03
CA PRO A 13 1.21 -12.82 -4.42
C PRO A 13 2.39 -11.91 -4.77
N TYR A 14 2.48 -10.72 -4.18
CA TYR A 14 3.62 -9.82 -4.39
C TYR A 14 4.90 -10.36 -3.74
N ALA A 15 4.79 -10.93 -2.54
CA ALA A 15 5.91 -11.62 -1.90
C ALA A 15 6.39 -12.80 -2.74
N GLN A 16 5.46 -13.63 -3.24
CA GLN A 16 5.79 -14.76 -4.10
C GLN A 16 6.45 -14.30 -5.42
N TRP A 17 5.96 -13.21 -6.02
CA TRP A 17 6.57 -12.64 -7.22
C TRP A 17 8.03 -12.21 -6.99
N ARG A 18 8.33 -11.62 -5.83
CA ARG A 18 9.70 -11.27 -5.43
C ARG A 18 10.58 -12.51 -5.23
N ILE A 19 10.07 -13.55 -4.57
CA ILE A 19 10.79 -14.83 -4.39
C ILE A 19 11.14 -15.47 -5.72
N ASN A 20 10.21 -15.45 -6.68
CA ASN A 20 10.37 -16.07 -8.00
C ASN A 20 11.27 -15.26 -8.95
N ARG A 21 11.84 -14.14 -8.50
CA ARG A 21 12.68 -13.26 -9.30
C ARG A 21 14.06 -13.05 -8.66
N PRO A 22 14.84 -14.12 -8.43
CA PRO A 22 16.20 -13.95 -7.98
C PRO A 22 17.00 -13.23 -9.08
N ASP A 23 17.67 -12.15 -8.71
CA ASP A 23 18.57 -11.41 -9.58
C ASP A 23 19.90 -11.24 -8.83
N PRO A 24 21.00 -11.88 -9.26
CA PRO A 24 22.30 -11.77 -8.61
C PRO A 24 22.83 -10.33 -8.47
N CYS A 25 22.30 -9.39 -9.26
CA CYS A 25 22.66 -7.98 -9.24
C CYS A 25 21.73 -7.13 -8.37
N ASP A 26 20.73 -7.72 -7.70
CA ASP A 26 19.78 -6.98 -6.87
C ASP A 26 20.23 -6.73 -5.44
N ASP A 27 21.43 -7.15 -5.04
CA ASP A 27 21.97 -7.03 -3.68
C ASP A 27 21.02 -7.53 -2.58
N GLY A 28 20.20 -8.56 -2.89
CA GLY A 28 19.21 -9.14 -1.98
C GLY A 28 17.95 -8.30 -1.81
N ARG A 29 17.71 -7.28 -2.65
CA ARG A 29 16.51 -6.43 -2.57
C ARG A 29 15.23 -7.20 -2.78
N ASN A 30 15.17 -8.15 -3.72
CA ASN A 30 13.95 -8.96 -3.90
C ASN A 30 13.67 -9.82 -2.66
N ALA A 31 14.70 -10.44 -2.08
CA ALA A 31 14.54 -11.23 -0.86
C ALA A 31 14.03 -10.37 0.31
N ARG A 32 14.60 -9.18 0.49
CA ARG A 32 14.22 -8.22 1.54
C ARG A 32 12.77 -7.74 1.38
N ALA A 33 12.40 -7.37 0.15
CA ALA A 33 11.03 -7.00 -0.18
C ALA A 33 10.04 -8.16 0.07
N ALA A 34 10.41 -9.39 -0.28
CA ALA A 34 9.58 -10.56 -0.02
C ALA A 34 9.35 -10.77 1.48
N ILE A 35 10.39 -10.70 2.31
CA ILE A 35 10.30 -10.83 3.77
C ILE A 35 9.38 -9.74 4.33
N GLY A 36 9.59 -8.48 3.95
CA GLY A 36 8.75 -7.38 4.43
C GLY A 36 7.27 -7.54 4.09
N LEU A 37 6.96 -8.09 2.91
CA LEU A 37 5.58 -8.37 2.50
C LEU A 37 4.97 -9.57 3.23
N ILE A 38 5.77 -10.61 3.52
CA ILE A 38 5.35 -11.75 4.35
C ILE A 38 5.04 -11.29 5.78
N ASP A 39 5.94 -10.51 6.37
CA ASP A 39 5.77 -9.95 7.72
C ASP A 39 4.52 -9.07 7.79
N ALA A 40 4.29 -8.22 6.78
CA ALA A 40 3.07 -7.42 6.69
C ALA A 40 1.80 -8.27 6.55
N ALA A 41 1.83 -9.34 5.75
CA ALA A 41 0.69 -10.26 5.61
C ALA A 41 0.40 -11.01 6.91
N ALA A 42 1.44 -11.42 7.65
CA ALA A 42 1.31 -12.07 8.95
C ALA A 42 0.83 -11.09 10.03
N TYR A 43 1.33 -9.86 10.02
CA TYR A 43 0.93 -8.80 10.93
C TYR A 43 -0.55 -8.44 10.76
N VAL A 44 -0.98 -8.14 9.53
CA VAL A 44 -2.36 -7.72 9.28
C VAL A 44 -3.37 -8.81 9.62
N ALA A 45 -3.01 -10.09 9.43
CA ALA A 45 -3.87 -11.23 9.77
C ALA A 45 -4.13 -11.38 11.29
N GLN A 46 -3.31 -10.74 12.14
CA GLN A 46 -3.47 -10.73 13.60
C GLN A 46 -4.25 -9.52 14.11
N LEU A 47 -4.57 -8.55 13.24
CA LEU A 47 -5.33 -7.37 13.61
C LEU A 47 -6.83 -7.67 13.72
N ASP A 48 -7.52 -6.87 14.52
CA ASP A 48 -8.97 -6.82 14.54
C ASP A 48 -9.49 -5.85 13.47
N ASP A 49 -10.67 -6.12 12.91
CA ASP A 49 -11.32 -5.27 11.91
C ASP A 49 -11.66 -3.87 12.44
N SER A 50 -11.73 -3.68 13.77
CA SER A 50 -11.89 -2.39 14.44
C SER A 50 -10.58 -1.61 14.62
N SER A 51 -9.43 -2.20 14.29
CA SER A 51 -8.14 -1.50 14.34
C SER A 51 -8.21 -0.22 13.51
N ARG A 52 -7.72 0.89 14.07
CA ARG A 52 -7.80 2.23 13.47
C ARG A 52 -7.42 2.24 11.98
N VAL A 53 -6.32 1.58 11.61
CA VAL A 53 -5.82 1.55 10.24
C VAL A 53 -6.74 0.78 9.28
N ILE A 54 -7.39 -0.28 9.75
CA ILE A 54 -8.36 -1.07 8.97
C ILE A 54 -9.63 -0.26 8.73
N VAL A 55 -10.12 0.45 9.76
CA VAL A 55 -11.26 1.36 9.65
C VAL A 55 -10.98 2.47 8.64
N ARG A 56 -9.78 3.07 8.67
CA ARG A 56 -9.37 4.11 7.70
C ARG A 56 -9.38 3.59 6.26
N LEU A 57 -8.79 2.42 6.02
CA LEU A 57 -8.83 1.76 4.70
C LEU A 57 -10.27 1.47 4.25
N ALA A 58 -11.16 1.11 5.18
CA ALA A 58 -12.57 0.90 4.87
C ALA A 58 -13.32 2.18 4.51
N ILE A 59 -13.10 3.27 5.26
CA ILE A 59 -13.65 4.59 4.94
C ILE A 59 -13.10 5.06 3.58
N ALA A 60 -11.84 4.76 3.28
CA ALA A 60 -11.20 5.06 2.01
C ALA A 60 -11.70 4.21 0.83
N GLY A 61 -12.62 3.27 1.06
CA GLY A 61 -13.21 2.45 0.01
C GLY A 61 -12.31 1.32 -0.49
N CYS A 62 -11.26 0.96 0.26
CA CYS A 62 -10.32 -0.09 -0.15
C CYS A 62 -10.93 -1.50 -0.15
N PHE A 63 -12.10 -1.71 0.46
CA PHE A 63 -12.76 -3.01 0.49
C PHE A 63 -14.06 -2.96 -0.32
N ALA A 64 -13.97 -3.29 -1.60
CA ALA A 64 -15.11 -3.30 -2.50
C ALA A 64 -15.19 -4.66 -3.21
N LEU A 65 -16.41 -5.14 -3.46
CA LEU A 65 -16.66 -6.38 -4.22
C LEU A 65 -15.89 -7.61 -3.68
N GLY A 66 -15.69 -7.69 -2.36
CA GLY A 66 -14.99 -8.80 -1.73
C GLY A 66 -13.48 -8.84 -1.94
N ARG A 67 -12.86 -7.74 -2.43
CA ARG A 67 -11.41 -7.62 -2.61
C ARG A 67 -10.84 -6.40 -1.90
N PHE A 68 -9.56 -6.48 -1.57
CA PHE A 68 -8.76 -5.32 -1.20
C PHE A 68 -8.25 -4.61 -2.46
N ASN A 69 -8.41 -3.28 -2.50
CA ASN A 69 -7.90 -2.41 -3.55
C ASN A 69 -7.25 -1.17 -2.92
N PRO A 70 -5.91 -1.09 -2.88
CA PRO A 70 -5.19 0.04 -2.31
C PRO A 70 -5.08 1.27 -3.24
N GLY A 71 -5.65 1.19 -4.45
CA GLY A 71 -5.46 2.19 -5.50
C GLY A 71 -4.05 2.16 -6.12
N VAL A 72 -3.82 3.01 -7.12
CA VAL A 72 -2.57 3.03 -7.91
C VAL A 72 -1.35 3.37 -7.05
N GLU A 73 -1.50 4.38 -6.18
CA GLU A 73 -0.42 4.81 -5.29
C GLU A 73 -0.08 3.71 -4.27
N GLY A 74 -1.10 3.09 -3.67
CA GLY A 74 -0.90 2.00 -2.72
C GLY A 74 -0.36 0.71 -3.36
N GLU A 75 -0.74 0.39 -4.60
CA GLU A 75 -0.12 -0.71 -5.35
C GLU A 75 1.36 -0.43 -5.61
N THR A 76 1.70 0.81 -5.99
CA THR A 76 3.10 1.22 -6.18
C THR A 76 3.89 1.08 -4.88
N LEU A 77 3.33 1.54 -3.76
CA LEU A 77 3.94 1.38 -2.44
C LEU A 77 4.22 -0.09 -2.11
N ILE A 78 3.26 -0.99 -2.30
CA ILE A 78 3.42 -2.44 -2.06
C ILE A 78 4.50 -3.03 -2.97
N ARG A 79 4.53 -2.62 -4.24
CA ARG A 79 5.53 -3.08 -5.19
C ARG A 79 6.94 -2.72 -4.74
N PHE A 80 7.17 -1.53 -4.21
CA PHE A 80 8.51 -1.07 -3.81
C PHE A 80 8.80 -1.22 -2.31
N TRP A 81 7.88 -1.82 -1.54
CA TRP A 81 8.07 -2.03 -0.10
C TRP A 81 9.37 -2.79 0.17
N HIS A 82 10.21 -2.21 1.02
CA HIS A 82 11.51 -2.76 1.41
C HIS A 82 12.52 -2.99 0.27
N TYR A 83 12.26 -2.44 -0.92
CA TYR A 83 13.13 -2.62 -2.07
C TYR A 83 14.45 -1.86 -1.91
N ASP A 84 14.41 -0.57 -1.55
CA ASP A 84 15.64 0.22 -1.37
C ASP A 84 16.01 0.43 0.11
N ASP A 85 15.01 0.48 1.00
CA ASP A 85 15.17 0.67 2.45
C ASP A 85 14.19 -0.23 3.22
N ALA A 86 14.68 -0.93 4.24
CA ALA A 86 13.90 -1.85 5.09
C ALA A 86 13.92 -1.48 6.58
N THR A 87 14.07 -0.19 6.89
CA THR A 87 13.97 0.32 8.27
C THR A 87 12.54 0.34 8.81
N ALA A 88 11.54 0.36 7.94
CA ALA A 88 10.13 0.42 8.31
C ALA A 88 9.55 -0.95 8.71
N GLY A 89 8.50 -0.95 9.53
CA GLY A 89 7.80 -2.15 9.97
C GLY A 89 6.49 -2.41 9.22
N PRO A 90 5.86 -3.57 9.45
CA PRO A 90 4.58 -3.91 8.81
C PRO A 90 3.44 -2.95 9.17
N SER A 91 3.45 -2.35 10.36
CA SER A 91 2.52 -1.29 10.75
C SER A 91 2.67 -0.03 9.90
N ASP A 92 3.91 0.33 9.55
CA ASP A 92 4.20 1.52 8.74
C ASP A 92 3.67 1.36 7.32
N LEU A 93 3.76 0.14 6.75
CA LEU A 93 3.14 -0.16 5.46
C LEU A 93 1.62 0.09 5.49
N LEU A 94 0.92 -0.41 6.52
CA LEU A 94 -0.54 -0.23 6.61
C LEU A 94 -0.92 1.24 6.80
N GLU A 95 -0.19 1.98 7.62
CA GLU A 95 -0.42 3.41 7.83
C GLU A 95 -0.16 4.22 6.54
N ALA A 96 0.90 3.89 5.81
CA ALA A 96 1.20 4.49 4.51
C ALA A 96 0.16 4.13 3.44
N LEU A 97 -0.36 2.90 3.43
CA LEU A 97 -1.45 2.48 2.55
C LEU A 97 -2.74 3.25 2.83
N ALA A 98 -3.10 3.41 4.10
CA ALA A 98 -4.26 4.21 4.49
C ALA A 98 -4.10 5.66 4.02
N ALA A 99 -2.91 6.24 4.18
CA ALA A 99 -2.62 7.59 3.70
C ALA A 99 -2.71 7.71 2.16
N CYS A 100 -2.23 6.72 1.40
CA CYS A 100 -2.38 6.68 -0.06
C CYS A 100 -3.86 6.65 -0.48
N ALA A 101 -4.64 5.79 0.18
CA ALA A 101 -6.06 5.63 -0.13
C ALA A 101 -6.87 6.90 0.18
N GLU A 102 -6.58 7.55 1.32
CA GLU A 102 -7.20 8.82 1.72
C GLU A 102 -6.89 9.95 0.73
N ARG A 103 -5.68 9.99 0.17
CA ARG A 103 -5.33 10.94 -0.90
C ARG A 103 -6.14 10.69 -2.17
N GLY A 104 -6.36 9.43 -2.53
CA GLY A 104 -7.18 9.05 -3.68
C GLY A 104 -8.65 9.47 -3.58
N LEU A 105 -9.16 9.68 -2.36
CA LEU A 105 -10.50 10.23 -2.12
C LEU A 105 -10.59 11.75 -2.29
N GLN A 106 -9.48 12.47 -2.17
CA GLN A 106 -9.52 13.93 -2.25
C GLN A 106 -9.90 14.34 -3.68
N PRO A 107 -10.94 15.18 -3.87
CA PRO A 107 -11.22 15.76 -5.16
C PRO A 107 -9.97 16.51 -5.62
N VAL A 108 -9.50 16.25 -6.83
CA VAL A 108 -8.50 17.09 -7.48
C VAL A 108 -9.16 18.46 -7.70
N LEU A 109 -9.01 19.37 -6.74
CA LEU A 109 -9.39 20.76 -6.93
C LEU A 109 -8.54 21.28 -8.10
N PRO A 110 -9.17 21.86 -9.15
CA PRO A 110 -8.41 22.48 -10.22
C PRO A 110 -7.52 23.56 -9.60
N ARG A 111 -6.20 23.46 -9.79
CA ARG A 111 -5.31 24.57 -9.43
C ARG A 111 -5.80 25.83 -10.17
N PRO A 112 -5.98 26.97 -9.48
CA PRO A 112 -6.19 28.24 -10.16
C PRO A 112 -5.03 28.42 -11.15
N ARG A 113 -5.34 28.70 -12.42
CA ARG A 113 -4.32 29.09 -13.39
C ARG A 113 -3.75 30.42 -12.93
N GLU A 114 -2.60 30.39 -12.27
CA GLU A 114 -1.76 31.57 -12.06
C GLU A 114 -1.27 32.02 -13.44
N GLY A 115 -2.03 32.93 -14.06
CA GLY A 115 -1.73 33.36 -15.42
C GLY A 115 -2.74 34.28 -16.07
N GLN A 116 -3.54 35.02 -15.30
CA GLN A 116 -4.29 36.16 -15.85
C GLN A 116 -3.72 37.46 -15.28
N ALA A 117 -2.51 37.78 -15.75
CA ALA A 117 -2.06 39.16 -15.84
C ALA A 117 -2.78 39.81 -17.03
N ALA A 118 -3.27 41.03 -16.81
CA ALA A 118 -4.11 41.84 -17.69
C ALA A 118 -3.47 42.16 -19.07
N PRO A 119 -4.25 42.80 -19.96
CA PRO A 119 -3.71 44.02 -20.56
C PRO A 119 -4.68 45.23 -20.50
N ALA A 120 -4.04 46.37 -20.24
CA ALA A 120 -4.33 47.78 -20.53
C ALA A 120 -5.74 48.35 -20.28
#